data_AF-A0A146FSH0-F1
#
_entry.id   AF-A0A146FSH0-F1
#
_cell.length_a   1.000
_cell.length_b   1.000
_cell.length_c   1.000
_cell.angle_alpha   90.00
_cell.angle_beta   90.00
_cell.angle_gamma   90.00
#
_symmetry.space_group_name_H-M   'P 1'
#
loop_
_entity.id
_entity.type
_entity.pdbx_description
1 polymer ?
#
loop_
_entity_poly.entity_id
_entity_poly.type
_entity_poly.pdbx_seq_one_letter_code
_entity_poly.pdbx_strand_id
1 'polypeptide(L)'
;MENIPLLSGKGRERSVSPRRKQLAGLFDNLSISPAASMTTSASMRSVISSAFTTRGWPPSISTASCVNESRLFYTISMNSSARAYIPLDDDSPKDLFKKATDFYKVIQEKLKGKGSVGTALISDTLTRHLGTVVFGSNYIERAGLNLEETNKICERIFRGEFVDPEKIPERETEYEKKLIEEIQSKTPASDIVRSRREVVQHALALKFLIDEMVFKDKPLSENLILHTHRILTEFIDTAGGIPWTGYSGRYRKVHVHAGNTNFVAPKYVPAKMRELVAEFERDIHKIESTHVLDPFTLAAKYCNDFVMIHPFADGNGRMCRLIMNAILLKYAGIVICLGENDEGRQQYIDIQKRAGEHMEGSGELAALILKKSIARYRTLKQKISGKKQG
;
A
#
# COMPACT_ATOMS: atom_id res chain seq x y z
N MET A 1 -19.91 18.47 -79.07
CA MET A 1 -20.81 17.51 -78.40
C MET A 1 -20.36 16.13 -78.86
N GLU A 2 -19.34 15.63 -78.18
CA GLU A 2 -19.44 14.56 -77.18
C GLU A 2 -19.55 13.19 -77.84
N ASN A 3 -18.42 12.48 -77.83
CA ASN A 3 -18.30 11.07 -78.17
C ASN A 3 -17.78 10.33 -76.92
N ILE A 4 -18.51 9.29 -76.55
CA ILE A 4 -18.17 8.17 -75.65
C ILE A 4 -18.65 6.91 -76.43
N PRO A 5 -18.12 5.66 -76.28
CA PRO A 5 -17.11 5.09 -75.37
C PRO A 5 -16.07 4.15 -76.07
N LEU A 6 -15.07 3.62 -75.32
CA LEU A 6 -14.93 2.16 -75.04
C LEU A 6 -13.68 1.76 -74.22
N LEU A 7 -13.96 0.84 -73.30
CA LEU A 7 -13.20 0.04 -72.33
C LEU A 7 -11.72 -0.36 -72.61
N SER A 8 -10.91 -0.24 -71.57
CA SER A 8 -9.66 -0.98 -71.26
C SER A 8 -9.37 -0.68 -69.78
N GLY A 9 -9.14 -1.59 -68.83
CA GLY A 9 -8.23 -2.72 -68.82
C GLY A 9 -7.33 -2.56 -67.57
N LYS A 10 -7.42 -3.50 -66.63
CA LYS A 10 -6.85 -3.47 -65.26
C LYS A 10 -5.38 -3.01 -65.16
N GLY A 11 -5.11 -2.10 -64.21
CA GLY A 11 -3.80 -1.88 -63.59
C GLY A 11 -3.95 -1.73 -62.07
N ARG A 12 -3.36 -2.65 -61.30
CA ARG A 12 -3.31 -2.59 -59.83
C ARG A 12 -2.29 -1.53 -59.40
N GLU A 13 -2.74 -0.42 -58.80
CA GLU A 13 -1.88 0.44 -57.99
C GLU A 13 -2.03 0.08 -56.51
N ARG A 14 -0.89 -0.17 -55.87
CA ARG A 14 -0.78 -0.54 -54.46
C ARG A 14 -1.10 0.69 -53.61
N SER A 15 -2.09 0.57 -52.71
CA SER A 15 -2.32 1.56 -51.67
C SER A 15 -1.11 1.60 -50.73
N VAL A 16 -0.44 2.75 -50.70
CA VAL A 16 0.58 3.07 -49.70
C VAL A 16 -0.14 3.35 -48.39
N SER A 17 0.15 2.57 -47.36
CA SER A 17 -0.35 2.79 -46.01
C SER A 17 0.14 4.13 -45.46
N PRO A 18 -0.67 4.89 -44.69
CA PRO A 18 -0.19 6.11 -44.08
C PRO A 18 0.85 5.74 -43.01
N ARG A 19 2.07 6.26 -43.16
CA ARG A 19 3.17 6.11 -42.19
C ARG A 19 2.69 6.55 -40.80
N ARG A 20 2.84 5.65 -39.82
CA ARG A 20 2.71 5.90 -38.38
C ARG A 20 3.47 7.19 -38.02
N LYS A 21 2.76 8.18 -37.47
CA LYS A 21 3.41 9.23 -36.68
C LYS A 21 3.88 8.61 -35.36
N GLN A 22 5.16 8.76 -35.05
CA GLN A 22 5.71 8.38 -33.74
C GLN A 22 5.12 9.30 -32.66
N LEU A 23 4.91 8.77 -31.46
CA LEU A 23 4.41 9.50 -30.28
C LEU A 23 5.44 10.51 -29.70
N ALA A 24 6.66 10.51 -30.24
CA ALA A 24 7.68 11.52 -29.98
C ALA A 24 7.17 12.88 -30.48
N GLY A 25 6.75 13.74 -29.55
CA GLY A 25 6.22 15.07 -29.86
C GLY A 25 5.02 15.51 -29.02
N LEU A 26 4.32 14.60 -28.32
CA LEU A 26 3.20 14.99 -27.47
C LEU A 26 3.62 15.67 -26.15
N PHE A 27 4.90 15.56 -25.79
CA PHE A 27 5.45 15.98 -24.49
C PHE A 27 6.56 17.04 -24.59
N ASP A 28 6.87 17.52 -25.80
CA ASP A 28 8.03 18.40 -26.05
C ASP A 28 7.89 19.82 -25.46
N ASN A 29 6.69 20.20 -24.99
CA ASN A 29 6.42 21.51 -24.42
C ASN A 29 6.53 21.59 -22.88
N LEU A 30 6.98 20.52 -22.21
CA LEU A 30 7.21 20.54 -20.76
C LEU A 30 8.70 20.72 -20.47
N SER A 31 9.12 21.98 -20.31
CA SER A 31 10.46 22.32 -19.85
C SER A 31 10.62 21.93 -18.38
N ILE A 32 11.41 20.89 -18.08
CA ILE A 32 11.72 20.49 -16.71
C ILE A 32 13.25 20.52 -16.51
N SER A 33 13.67 21.29 -15.51
CA SER A 33 15.07 21.37 -15.07
C SER A 33 15.50 20.07 -14.38
N PRO A 34 16.78 19.64 -14.50
CA PRO A 34 17.22 18.37 -13.95
C PRO A 34 17.24 18.41 -12.41
N ALA A 35 16.59 17.41 -11.82
CA ALA A 35 16.45 17.20 -10.39
C ALA A 35 17.81 17.04 -9.68
N ALA A 36 17.87 17.55 -8.45
CA ALA A 36 19.02 17.48 -7.56
C ALA A 36 19.43 16.04 -7.22
N SER A 37 20.73 15.79 -7.30
CA SER A 37 21.54 14.71 -6.70
C SER A 37 20.79 13.67 -5.84
N MET A 38 20.51 12.50 -6.40
CA MET A 38 19.86 11.40 -5.68
C MET A 38 20.86 10.49 -4.96
N THR A 39 20.80 10.49 -3.63
CA THR A 39 21.39 9.45 -2.77
C THR A 39 20.76 8.09 -3.07
N THR A 40 21.58 7.05 -3.28
CA THR A 40 21.11 5.67 -3.48
C THR A 40 20.40 5.16 -2.22
N SER A 41 19.06 5.15 -2.21
CA SER A 41 18.29 4.64 -1.07
C SER A 41 18.35 3.11 -1.03
N ALA A 42 18.54 2.51 0.15
CA ALA A 42 18.62 1.06 0.33
C ALA A 42 17.39 0.32 -0.23
N SER A 43 17.61 -0.86 -0.81
CA SER A 43 16.53 -1.72 -1.32
C SER A 43 15.60 -2.16 -0.20
N MET A 44 14.31 -2.27 -0.48
CA MET A 44 13.29 -2.71 0.48
C MET A 44 13.62 -4.09 1.06
N ARG A 45 14.13 -5.01 0.23
CA ARG A 45 14.57 -6.33 0.70
C ARG A 45 15.67 -6.20 1.76
N SER A 46 16.62 -5.30 1.56
CA SER A 46 17.68 -5.03 2.54
C SER A 46 17.12 -4.37 3.80
N VAL A 47 16.21 -3.41 3.67
CA VAL A 47 15.52 -2.76 4.80
C VAL A 47 14.79 -3.79 5.67
N ILE A 48 13.96 -4.64 5.08
CA ILE A 48 13.21 -5.69 5.79
C ILE A 48 14.17 -6.74 6.37
N SER A 49 15.11 -7.23 5.58
CA SER A 49 16.06 -8.26 6.03
C SER A 49 16.94 -7.76 7.16
N SER A 50 17.38 -6.49 7.11
CA SER A 50 18.19 -5.89 8.17
C SER A 50 17.37 -5.77 9.44
N ALA A 51 16.14 -5.24 9.37
CA ALA A 51 15.24 -5.19 10.52
C ALA A 51 15.03 -6.59 11.14
N PHE A 52 14.83 -7.62 10.32
CA PHE A 52 14.60 -8.98 10.79
C PHE A 52 15.86 -9.67 11.32
N THR A 53 17.04 -9.35 10.80
CA THR A 53 18.29 -9.86 11.35
C THR A 53 18.64 -9.16 12.65
N THR A 54 18.47 -7.84 12.74
CA THR A 54 18.85 -7.07 13.93
C THR A 54 17.85 -7.22 15.08
N ARG A 55 16.56 -7.33 14.79
CA ARG A 55 15.47 -7.39 15.80
C ARG A 55 14.64 -8.67 15.75
N GLY A 56 14.94 -9.57 14.83
CA GLY A 56 14.21 -10.82 14.63
C GLY A 56 12.90 -10.67 13.85
N TRP A 57 12.18 -11.78 13.68
CA TRP A 57 10.87 -11.78 13.03
C TRP A 57 9.76 -12.11 14.04
N PRO A 58 8.74 -11.24 14.17
CA PRO A 58 8.67 -9.86 13.66
C PRO A 58 9.74 -8.99 14.34
N PRO A 59 10.08 -7.81 13.77
CA PRO A 59 11.14 -6.92 14.26
C PRO A 59 10.70 -6.11 15.49
N SER A 60 9.84 -6.71 16.32
CA SER A 60 9.17 -6.18 17.52
C SER A 60 10.03 -5.17 18.31
N ILE A 61 9.38 -4.17 18.91
CA ILE A 61 10.01 -2.99 19.54
C ILE A 61 11.21 -3.41 20.40
N SER A 62 12.35 -2.78 20.14
CA SER A 62 13.48 -2.76 21.06
C SER A 62 13.63 -1.31 21.47
N THR A 63 13.14 -0.93 22.65
CA THR A 63 13.51 0.36 23.20
C THR A 63 15.02 0.33 23.41
N ALA A 64 15.72 1.09 22.57
CA ALA A 64 17.12 1.42 22.73
C ALA A 64 17.29 2.24 24.02
N SER A 65 17.27 1.55 25.16
CA SER A 65 17.76 2.03 26.46
C SER A 65 18.12 0.91 27.43
N CYS A 66 17.93 -0.38 27.10
CA CYS A 66 18.47 -1.47 27.92
C CYS A 66 19.71 -2.08 27.27
N VAL A 67 20.87 -1.65 27.74
CA VAL A 67 22.11 -2.42 27.70
C VAL A 67 21.91 -3.62 28.62
N ASN A 68 21.26 -4.68 28.12
CA ASN A 68 21.35 -6.07 28.56
C ASN A 68 20.28 -6.89 27.83
N GLU A 69 20.74 -7.86 27.03
CA GLU A 69 20.16 -9.11 26.46
C GLU A 69 18.64 -9.45 26.44
N SER A 70 17.71 -8.68 26.97
CA SER A 70 16.28 -9.02 26.97
C SER A 70 15.53 -8.39 25.79
N ARG A 71 15.57 -9.07 24.63
CA ARG A 71 14.56 -8.84 23.59
C ARG A 71 13.16 -9.03 24.21
N LEU A 72 12.29 -8.03 24.08
CA LEU A 72 10.89 -8.17 24.49
C LEU A 72 10.20 -9.15 23.54
N PHE A 73 10.02 -10.39 23.98
CA PHE A 73 9.17 -11.36 23.29
C PHE A 73 7.72 -11.11 23.73
N TYR A 74 6.91 -10.60 22.82
CA TYR A 74 5.48 -10.43 23.07
C TYR A 74 4.74 -11.76 22.90
N THR A 75 3.82 -12.02 23.82
CA THR A 75 2.81 -13.05 23.64
C THR A 75 1.73 -12.50 22.73
N ILE A 76 1.61 -13.08 21.53
CA ILE A 76 0.47 -12.80 20.65
C ILE A 76 -0.78 -13.40 21.32
N SER A 77 -1.70 -12.54 21.74
CA SER A 77 -2.95 -12.93 22.40
C SER A 77 -4.11 -12.09 21.89
N MET A 78 -5.28 -12.72 21.78
CA MET A 78 -6.49 -12.07 21.31
C MET A 78 -6.93 -11.01 22.33
N ASN A 79 -7.23 -9.80 21.86
CA ASN A 79 -7.80 -8.77 22.72
C ASN A 79 -9.21 -9.19 23.19
N SER A 80 -9.42 -9.23 24.51
CA SER A 80 -10.67 -9.69 25.15
C SER A 80 -11.77 -8.63 25.21
N SER A 81 -11.54 -7.42 24.69
CA SER A 81 -12.58 -6.38 24.60
C SER A 81 -13.72 -6.81 23.68
N ALA A 82 -14.97 -6.58 24.11
CA ALA A 82 -16.17 -6.93 23.34
C ALA A 82 -16.25 -6.27 21.95
N ARG A 83 -15.47 -5.21 21.69
CA ARG A 83 -15.38 -4.53 20.38
C ARG A 83 -14.17 -4.95 19.53
N ALA A 84 -13.29 -5.82 20.04
CA ALA A 84 -12.03 -6.13 19.38
C ALA A 84 -12.19 -6.93 18.08
N TYR A 85 -13.18 -7.83 18.05
CA TYR A 85 -13.51 -8.66 16.90
C TYR A 85 -15.02 -8.79 16.75
N ILE A 86 -15.50 -8.56 15.54
CA ILE A 86 -16.87 -8.88 15.12
C ILE A 86 -16.72 -9.95 14.03
N PRO A 87 -17.28 -11.16 14.21
CA PRO A 87 -17.19 -12.23 13.21
C PRO A 87 -17.75 -11.78 11.86
N LEU A 88 -17.05 -12.11 10.76
CA LEU A 88 -17.49 -11.80 9.40
C LEU A 88 -18.38 -12.89 8.80
N ASP A 89 -18.23 -14.10 9.31
CA ASP A 89 -18.91 -15.32 8.92
C ASP A 89 -18.92 -16.25 10.15
N ASP A 90 -19.22 -17.54 9.94
CA ASP A 90 -19.27 -18.55 11.01
C ASP A 90 -17.88 -18.85 11.64
N ASP A 91 -16.81 -18.20 11.17
CA ASP A 91 -15.48 -18.34 11.76
C ASP A 91 -15.42 -17.66 13.15
N SER A 92 -15.24 -18.47 14.19
CA SER A 92 -14.92 -18.01 15.54
C SER A 92 -13.59 -17.24 15.57
N PRO A 93 -13.57 -15.97 16.02
CA PRO A 93 -12.33 -15.18 16.11
C PRO A 93 -11.25 -15.85 16.96
N LYS A 94 -11.63 -16.61 18.00
CA LYS A 94 -10.70 -17.37 18.83
C LYS A 94 -9.98 -18.46 18.02
N ASP A 95 -10.70 -19.17 17.16
CA ASP A 95 -10.14 -20.23 16.34
C ASP A 95 -9.24 -19.68 15.22
N LEU A 96 -9.64 -18.57 14.61
CA LEU A 96 -8.81 -17.82 13.67
C LEU A 96 -7.51 -17.36 14.34
N PHE A 97 -7.60 -16.81 15.54
CA PHE A 97 -6.44 -16.32 16.29
C PHE A 97 -5.50 -17.47 16.68
N LYS A 98 -6.06 -18.59 17.15
CA LYS A 98 -5.29 -19.81 17.44
C LYS A 98 -4.54 -20.28 16.19
N LYS A 99 -5.23 -20.35 15.04
CA LYS A 99 -4.63 -20.77 13.76
C LYS A 99 -3.51 -19.84 13.30
N ALA A 100 -3.69 -18.52 13.43
CA ALA A 100 -2.66 -17.54 13.13
C ALA A 100 -1.42 -17.74 14.03
N THR A 101 -1.64 -17.92 15.33
CA THR A 101 -0.59 -18.14 16.33
C THR A 101 0.17 -19.46 16.08
N ASP A 102 -0.53 -20.52 15.71
CA ASP A 102 0.07 -21.82 15.38
C ASP A 102 0.98 -21.71 14.15
N PHE A 103 0.56 -21.00 13.09
CA PHE A 103 1.43 -20.75 11.93
C PHE A 103 2.61 -19.85 12.27
N TYR A 104 2.38 -18.80 13.05
CA TYR A 104 3.41 -17.88 13.50
C TYR A 104 4.53 -18.60 14.25
N LYS A 105 4.19 -19.47 15.22
CA LYS A 105 5.16 -20.28 15.99
C LYS A 105 6.01 -21.16 15.07
N VAL A 106 5.38 -21.84 14.11
CA VAL A 106 6.10 -22.69 13.14
C VAL A 106 7.07 -21.86 12.28
N ILE A 107 6.67 -20.66 11.85
CA ILE A 107 7.55 -19.78 11.07
C ILE A 107 8.74 -19.34 11.92
N GLN A 108 8.52 -18.96 13.18
CA GLN A 108 9.60 -18.57 14.10
C GLN A 108 10.61 -19.71 14.32
N GLU A 109 10.14 -20.93 14.57
CA GLU A 109 11.00 -22.11 14.73
C GLU A 109 11.83 -22.38 13.46
N LYS A 110 11.20 -22.31 12.29
CA LYS A 110 11.89 -22.52 11.01
C LYS A 110 12.88 -21.41 10.69
N LEU A 111 12.58 -20.17 11.07
CA LEU A 111 13.52 -19.05 10.93
C LEU A 111 14.75 -19.23 11.82
N LYS A 112 14.56 -19.65 13.08
CA LYS A 112 15.69 -19.97 13.98
C LYS A 112 16.59 -21.05 13.37
N GLY A 113 16.01 -22.11 12.79
CA GLY A 113 16.77 -23.18 12.15
C GLY A 113 17.46 -22.80 10.84
N LYS A 114 16.89 -21.88 10.05
CA LYS A 114 17.43 -21.48 8.73
C LYS A 114 18.33 -20.24 8.76
N GLY A 115 18.37 -19.52 9.88
CA GLY A 115 19.20 -18.32 10.04
C GLY A 115 19.00 -17.29 8.91
N SER A 116 20.10 -16.73 8.43
CA SER A 116 20.11 -15.68 7.38
C SER A 116 19.43 -16.11 6.07
N VAL A 117 19.53 -17.38 5.69
CA VAL A 117 18.87 -17.92 4.48
C VAL A 117 17.35 -17.85 4.63
N GLY A 118 16.83 -18.21 5.81
CA GLY A 118 15.41 -18.09 6.14
C GLY A 118 14.94 -16.64 6.11
N THR A 119 15.70 -15.74 6.72
CA THR A 119 15.41 -14.30 6.74
C THR A 119 15.38 -13.71 5.33
N ALA A 120 16.36 -14.05 4.49
CA ALA A 120 16.41 -13.59 3.11
C ALA A 120 15.19 -14.05 2.29
N LEU A 121 14.76 -15.31 2.49
CA LEU A 121 13.60 -15.89 1.78
C LEU A 121 12.27 -15.23 2.19
N ILE A 122 12.07 -14.98 3.49
CA ILE A 122 10.89 -14.27 3.98
C ILE A 122 10.91 -12.82 3.50
N SER A 123 12.06 -12.14 3.57
CA SER A 123 12.21 -10.75 3.12
C SER A 123 11.90 -10.59 1.63
N ASP A 124 12.37 -11.52 0.79
CA ASP A 124 12.01 -11.58 -0.64
C ASP A 124 10.50 -11.77 -0.84
N THR A 125 9.92 -12.69 -0.08
CA THR A 125 8.47 -12.97 -0.17
C THR A 125 7.61 -11.79 0.25
N LEU A 126 7.98 -11.10 1.33
CA LEU A 126 7.29 -9.90 1.77
C LEU A 126 7.47 -8.76 0.78
N THR A 127 8.66 -8.58 0.21
CA THR A 127 8.91 -7.55 -0.82
C THR A 127 7.97 -7.73 -2.02
N ARG A 128 7.76 -8.98 -2.47
CA ARG A 128 6.77 -9.28 -3.52
C ARG A 128 5.33 -9.00 -3.09
N HIS A 129 4.98 -9.22 -1.82
CA HIS A 129 3.65 -8.91 -1.31
C HIS A 129 3.37 -7.41 -1.27
N LEU A 130 4.37 -6.55 -1.09
CA LEU A 130 4.19 -5.10 -1.10
C LEU A 130 3.64 -4.58 -2.45
N GLY A 131 4.01 -5.20 -3.58
CA GLY A 131 3.42 -4.86 -4.89
C GLY A 131 1.91 -5.07 -4.92
N THR A 132 1.43 -6.20 -4.37
CA THR A 132 -0.01 -6.49 -4.25
C THR A 132 -0.73 -5.55 -3.28
N VAL A 133 -0.03 -5.05 -2.25
CA VAL A 133 -0.56 -4.06 -1.30
C VAL A 133 -0.79 -2.74 -2.02
N VAL A 134 0.20 -2.26 -2.78
CA VAL A 134 0.11 -1.03 -3.58
C VAL A 134 -1.02 -1.15 -4.61
N PHE A 135 -1.09 -2.27 -5.33
CA PHE A 135 -2.15 -2.52 -6.30
C PHE A 135 -3.53 -2.45 -5.64
N GLY A 136 -3.81 -3.32 -4.67
CA GLY A 136 -5.17 -3.39 -4.12
C GLY A 136 -5.56 -2.13 -3.37
N SER A 137 -4.59 -1.41 -2.78
CA SER A 137 -4.86 -0.12 -2.16
C SER A 137 -5.24 0.96 -3.17
N ASN A 138 -4.66 1.00 -4.37
CA ASN A 138 -5.11 1.94 -5.40
C ASN A 138 -6.43 1.47 -6.04
N TYR A 139 -6.59 0.16 -6.24
CA TYR A 139 -7.79 -0.45 -6.81
C TYR A 139 -9.06 -0.14 -6.00
N ILE A 140 -8.98 -0.12 -4.66
CA ILE A 140 -10.11 0.28 -3.80
C ILE A 140 -10.63 1.68 -4.17
N GLU A 141 -9.71 2.61 -4.44
CA GLU A 141 -10.00 4.00 -4.83
C GLU A 141 -10.33 4.15 -6.32
N ARG A 142 -10.42 3.05 -7.08
CA ARG A 142 -10.55 3.05 -8.56
C ARG A 142 -9.42 3.83 -9.25
N ALA A 143 -8.23 3.72 -8.66
CA ALA A 143 -7.02 4.45 -9.02
C ALA A 143 -5.91 3.48 -9.43
N GLY A 144 -4.84 4.02 -10.00
CA GLY A 144 -3.63 3.25 -10.35
C GLY A 144 -3.76 2.41 -11.63
N LEU A 145 -2.85 1.43 -11.75
CA LEU A 145 -2.71 0.56 -12.92
C LEU A 145 -3.15 -0.87 -12.60
N ASN A 146 -3.22 -1.72 -13.62
CA ASN A 146 -3.40 -3.15 -13.43
C ASN A 146 -2.26 -3.77 -12.59
N LEU A 147 -2.48 -5.00 -12.10
CA LEU A 147 -1.55 -5.69 -11.20
C LEU A 147 -0.17 -5.93 -11.83
N GLU A 148 -0.11 -6.28 -13.11
CA GLU A 148 1.16 -6.57 -13.81
C GLU A 148 2.06 -5.33 -13.84
N GLU A 149 1.52 -4.21 -14.32
CA GLU A 149 2.25 -2.94 -14.42
C GLU A 149 2.59 -2.37 -13.05
N THR A 150 1.67 -2.51 -12.09
CA THR A 150 1.93 -2.12 -10.69
C THR A 150 3.12 -2.87 -10.11
N ASN A 151 3.19 -4.19 -10.31
CA ASN A 151 4.29 -5.00 -9.81
C ASN A 151 5.63 -4.63 -10.48
N LYS A 152 5.66 -4.40 -11.80
CA LYS A 152 6.88 -3.95 -12.50
C LYS A 152 7.45 -2.66 -11.90
N ILE A 153 6.59 -1.67 -11.66
CA ILE A 153 6.98 -0.39 -11.05
C ILE A 153 7.46 -0.60 -9.61
N CYS A 154 6.68 -1.33 -8.80
CA CYS A 154 7.01 -1.60 -7.40
C CYS A 154 8.35 -2.33 -7.26
N GLU A 155 8.62 -3.34 -8.09
CA GLU A 155 9.87 -4.09 -8.06
C GLU A 155 11.09 -3.18 -8.29
N ARG A 156 11.03 -2.26 -9.24
CA ARG A 156 12.10 -1.29 -9.51
C ARG A 156 12.32 -0.36 -8.32
N ILE A 157 11.26 0.27 -7.81
CA ILE A 157 11.32 1.18 -6.65
C ILE A 157 11.86 0.44 -5.42
N PHE A 158 11.40 -0.79 -5.18
CA PHE A 158 11.83 -1.60 -4.03
C PHE A 158 13.24 -2.17 -4.19
N ARG A 159 13.82 -2.23 -5.40
CA ARG A 159 15.26 -2.43 -5.60
C ARG A 159 16.10 -1.19 -5.32
N GLY A 160 15.48 -0.02 -5.14
CA GLY A 160 16.15 1.26 -4.96
C GLY A 160 16.43 2.00 -6.28
N GLU A 161 15.83 1.55 -7.39
CA GLU A 161 15.92 2.26 -8.66
C GLU A 161 15.05 3.52 -8.63
N PHE A 162 15.54 4.58 -9.25
CA PHE A 162 14.71 5.74 -9.54
C PHE A 162 13.69 5.40 -10.63
N VAL A 163 12.43 5.68 -10.36
CA VAL A 163 11.34 5.60 -11.33
C VAL A 163 10.74 6.98 -11.46
N ASP A 164 10.95 7.57 -12.63
CA ASP A 164 10.33 8.84 -12.99
C ASP A 164 8.80 8.66 -13.07
N PRO A 165 8.03 9.42 -12.26
CA PRO A 165 6.57 9.31 -12.23
C PRO A 165 5.92 9.87 -13.51
N GLU A 166 6.61 10.73 -14.26
CA GLU A 166 6.10 11.36 -15.49
C GLU A 166 6.59 10.64 -16.75
N LYS A 167 7.80 10.08 -16.71
CA LYS A 167 8.38 9.38 -17.87
C LYS A 167 7.95 7.91 -17.93
N ILE A 168 7.26 7.58 -19.01
CA ILE A 168 7.05 6.20 -19.47
C ILE A 168 8.28 5.81 -20.29
N PRO A 169 9.01 4.73 -19.94
CA PRO A 169 10.16 4.29 -20.73
C PRO A 169 9.73 3.88 -22.16
N GLU A 170 10.19 4.60 -23.18
CA GLU A 170 9.93 4.37 -24.64
C GLU A 170 10.37 2.99 -25.18
N ARG A 171 10.81 2.05 -24.32
CA ARG A 171 11.35 0.74 -24.72
C ARG A 171 10.66 -0.47 -24.10
N GLU A 172 9.49 -0.28 -23.49
CA GLU A 172 8.58 -1.39 -23.26
C GLU A 172 7.58 -1.42 -24.41
N THR A 173 7.98 -2.02 -25.54
CA THR A 173 7.16 -2.17 -26.76
C THR A 173 5.79 -2.79 -26.52
N GLU A 174 5.57 -3.44 -25.37
CA GLU A 174 4.28 -3.96 -24.94
C GLU A 174 3.48 -2.95 -24.09
N TYR A 175 4.13 -2.09 -23.29
CA TYR A 175 3.45 -1.03 -22.55
C TYR A 175 2.97 0.07 -23.49
N GLU A 176 3.79 0.50 -24.46
CA GLU A 176 3.33 1.42 -25.50
C GLU A 176 2.17 0.83 -26.30
N LYS A 177 2.19 -0.48 -26.63
CA LYS A 177 1.06 -1.13 -27.31
C LYS A 177 -0.18 -1.16 -26.45
N LYS A 178 -0.10 -1.56 -25.18
CA LYS A 178 -1.23 -1.56 -24.24
C LYS A 178 -1.78 -0.14 -24.01
N LEU A 179 -0.89 0.85 -23.88
CA LEU A 179 -1.24 2.26 -23.75
C LEU A 179 -1.96 2.77 -25.01
N ILE A 180 -1.47 2.39 -26.19
CA ILE A 180 -2.10 2.72 -27.47
C ILE A 180 -3.45 2.01 -27.61
N GLU A 181 -3.57 0.75 -27.18
CA GLU A 181 -4.85 0.02 -27.13
C GLU A 181 -5.84 0.65 -26.14
N GLU A 182 -5.39 1.13 -24.98
CA GLU A 182 -6.20 1.85 -23.99
C GLU A 182 -6.61 3.26 -24.46
N ILE A 183 -5.73 3.96 -25.17
CA ILE A 183 -6.05 5.23 -25.83
C ILE A 183 -7.03 4.98 -26.99
N GLN A 184 -6.85 3.90 -27.75
CA GLN A 184 -7.83 3.44 -28.75
C GLN A 184 -9.15 3.00 -28.09
N SER A 185 -9.14 2.55 -26.83
CA SER A 185 -10.32 2.21 -26.03
C SER A 185 -11.03 3.41 -25.39
N LYS A 186 -10.66 4.65 -25.76
CA LYS A 186 -11.19 5.94 -25.30
C LYS A 186 -10.68 6.44 -23.94
N THR A 187 -9.63 5.85 -23.36
CA THR A 187 -9.04 6.36 -22.11
C THR A 187 -8.07 7.51 -22.41
N PRO A 188 -8.26 8.72 -21.82
CA PRO A 188 -7.33 9.84 -22.01
C PRO A 188 -5.91 9.53 -21.51
N ALA A 189 -4.88 9.94 -22.27
CA ALA A 189 -3.48 9.74 -21.88
C ALA A 189 -3.14 10.40 -20.52
N SER A 190 -3.80 11.51 -20.18
CA SER A 190 -3.69 12.17 -18.87
C SER A 190 -4.05 11.25 -17.71
N ASP A 191 -5.06 10.40 -17.90
CA ASP A 191 -5.56 9.51 -16.85
C ASP A 191 -4.57 8.38 -16.62
N ILE A 192 -3.92 7.90 -17.69
CA ILE A 192 -2.90 6.87 -17.58
C ILE A 192 -1.63 7.39 -16.89
N VAL A 193 -1.20 8.61 -17.23
CA VAL A 193 -0.10 9.30 -16.54
C VAL A 193 -0.45 9.50 -15.06
N ARG A 194 -1.68 9.92 -14.75
CA ARG A 194 -2.16 10.03 -13.37
C ARG A 194 -2.10 8.68 -12.64
N SER A 195 -2.64 7.62 -13.22
CA SER A 195 -2.60 6.27 -12.66
C SER A 195 -1.18 5.79 -12.39
N ARG A 196 -0.23 6.09 -13.29
CA ARG A 196 1.18 5.80 -13.08
C ARG A 196 1.75 6.56 -11.88
N ARG A 197 1.48 7.88 -11.77
CA ARG A 197 1.90 8.70 -10.63
C ARG A 197 1.34 8.13 -9.33
N GLU A 198 0.07 7.75 -9.30
CA GLU A 198 -0.57 7.13 -8.13
C GLU A 198 0.13 5.84 -7.69
N VAL A 199 0.55 4.98 -8.63
CA VAL A 199 1.31 3.76 -8.30
C VAL A 199 2.71 4.08 -7.78
N VAL A 200 3.46 4.95 -8.49
CA VAL A 200 4.84 5.32 -8.12
C VAL A 200 4.87 5.94 -6.73
N GLN A 201 4.01 6.94 -6.49
CA GLN A 201 3.98 7.66 -5.22
C GLN A 201 3.49 6.81 -4.06
N HIS A 202 2.56 5.90 -4.31
CA HIS A 202 2.15 4.93 -3.30
C HIS A 202 3.31 4.01 -2.90
N ALA A 203 4.05 3.47 -3.87
CA ALA A 203 5.21 2.62 -3.59
C ALA A 203 6.31 3.39 -2.83
N LEU A 204 6.58 4.65 -3.20
CA LEU A 204 7.54 5.50 -2.51
C LEU A 204 7.10 5.83 -1.07
N ALA A 205 5.83 6.17 -0.87
CA ALA A 205 5.29 6.45 0.46
C ALA A 205 5.31 5.19 1.36
N LEU A 206 4.97 4.02 0.82
CA LEU A 206 5.07 2.74 1.53
C LEU A 206 6.51 2.43 1.92
N LYS A 207 7.45 2.64 0.99
CA LYS A 207 8.89 2.47 1.25
C LYS A 207 9.38 3.38 2.35
N PHE A 208 9.05 4.66 2.29
CA PHE A 208 9.42 5.64 3.31
C PHE A 208 8.87 5.25 4.68
N LEU A 209 7.59 4.91 4.77
CA LEU A 209 6.95 4.57 6.04
C LEU A 209 7.52 3.28 6.66
N ILE A 210 7.81 2.26 5.84
CA ILE A 210 8.47 1.03 6.29
C ILE A 210 9.90 1.31 6.75
N ASP A 211 10.66 2.11 6.02
CA ASP A 211 12.02 2.48 6.43
C ASP A 211 12.05 3.18 7.79
N GLU A 212 11.13 4.13 8.01
CA GLU A 212 11.06 4.89 9.26
C GLU A 212 10.50 4.06 10.43
N MET A 213 9.36 3.39 10.26
CA MET A 213 8.71 2.66 11.36
C MET A 213 9.31 1.28 11.61
N VAL A 214 9.61 0.56 10.53
CA VAL A 214 10.10 -0.82 10.62
C VAL A 214 11.58 -0.77 10.81
N PHE A 215 12.39 -0.28 9.86
CA PHE A 215 13.86 -0.39 9.92
C PHE A 215 14.51 0.52 10.97
N LYS A 216 14.19 1.81 10.98
CA LYS A 216 14.70 2.81 11.95
C LYS A 216 13.98 2.76 13.31
N ASP A 217 12.99 1.89 13.44
CA ASP A 217 12.19 1.66 14.64
C ASP A 217 11.52 2.91 15.24
N LYS A 218 11.21 3.92 14.41
CA LYS A 218 10.57 5.14 14.89
C LYS A 218 9.09 4.88 15.24
N PRO A 219 8.55 5.54 16.27
CA PRO A 219 7.11 5.51 16.53
C PRO A 219 6.35 6.23 15.41
N LEU A 220 5.07 5.87 15.24
CA LEU A 220 4.18 6.64 14.38
C LEU A 220 4.02 8.03 15.00
N SER A 221 4.28 9.08 14.21
CA SER A 221 4.17 10.47 14.67
C SER A 221 3.42 11.31 13.66
N GLU A 222 2.92 12.47 14.10
CA GLU A 222 2.21 13.42 13.25
C GLU A 222 3.07 13.83 12.04
N ASN A 223 4.34 14.17 12.29
CA ASN A 223 5.30 14.53 11.24
C ASN A 223 5.52 13.39 10.24
N LEU A 224 5.61 12.14 10.71
CA LEU A 224 5.77 10.98 9.84
C LEU A 224 4.54 10.79 8.94
N ILE A 225 3.34 10.98 9.48
CA ILE A 225 2.08 10.91 8.73
C ILE A 225 2.03 12.02 7.67
N LEU A 226 2.34 13.27 8.03
CA LEU A 226 2.33 14.41 7.11
C LEU A 226 3.35 14.23 5.98
N HIS A 227 4.56 13.76 6.29
CA HIS A 227 5.59 13.51 5.29
C HIS A 227 5.23 12.35 4.35
N THR A 228 4.72 11.25 4.91
CA THR A 228 4.25 10.10 4.11
C THR A 228 3.13 10.52 3.17
N HIS A 229 2.15 11.30 3.66
CA HIS A 229 1.09 11.82 2.82
C HIS A 229 1.62 12.75 1.72
N ARG A 230 2.64 13.58 2.02
CA ARG A 230 3.26 14.44 1.00
C ARG A 230 3.81 13.60 -0.15
N ILE A 231 4.59 12.56 0.15
CA ILE A 231 5.12 11.64 -0.87
C ILE A 231 3.97 10.99 -1.64
N LEU A 232 2.98 10.45 -0.93
CA LEU A 232 1.85 9.71 -1.53
C LEU A 232 1.06 10.53 -2.56
N THR A 233 1.02 11.85 -2.41
CA THR A 233 0.14 12.74 -3.20
C THR A 233 0.89 13.67 -4.13
N GLU A 234 2.22 13.63 -4.14
CA GLU A 234 3.04 14.48 -4.99
C GLU A 234 2.78 14.19 -6.49
N PHE A 235 2.64 15.25 -7.31
CA PHE A 235 2.21 15.21 -8.71
C PHE A 235 0.76 14.75 -8.97
N ILE A 236 -0.08 14.63 -7.94
CA ILE A 236 -1.46 14.15 -8.07
C ILE A 236 -2.42 15.22 -7.55
N ASP A 237 -3.06 15.94 -8.47
CA ASP A 237 -4.10 16.91 -8.11
C ASP A 237 -5.36 16.20 -7.62
N THR A 238 -6.15 16.83 -6.75
CA THR A 238 -7.41 16.22 -6.30
C THR A 238 -8.43 16.21 -7.45
N ALA A 239 -9.43 15.33 -7.37
CA ALA A 239 -10.54 15.35 -8.33
C ALA A 239 -11.31 16.69 -8.34
N GLY A 240 -11.26 17.43 -7.24
CA GLY A 240 -11.82 18.79 -7.12
C GLY A 240 -10.92 19.90 -7.66
N GLY A 241 -9.81 19.58 -8.32
CA GLY A 241 -8.92 20.55 -8.98
C GLY A 241 -7.96 21.27 -8.04
N ILE A 242 -7.74 20.78 -6.81
CA ILE A 242 -6.75 21.37 -5.90
C ILE A 242 -5.37 20.84 -6.32
N PRO A 243 -4.41 21.73 -6.67
CA PRO A 243 -3.07 21.30 -7.03
C PRO A 243 -2.39 20.58 -5.87
N TRP A 244 -1.62 19.52 -6.15
CA TRP A 244 -0.90 18.75 -5.12
C TRP A 244 -0.05 19.63 -4.20
N THR A 245 0.62 20.64 -4.75
CA THR A 245 1.42 21.63 -4.00
C THR A 245 0.62 22.35 -2.91
N GLY A 246 -0.70 22.47 -3.08
CA GLY A 246 -1.62 23.11 -2.16
C GLY A 246 -2.10 22.23 -1.00
N TYR A 247 -2.07 20.90 -1.13
CA TYR A 247 -2.65 19.98 -0.12
C TYR A 247 -1.72 18.87 0.38
N SER A 248 -0.66 18.53 -0.36
CA SER A 248 0.25 17.43 -0.02
C SER A 248 0.95 17.64 1.34
N GLY A 249 0.58 16.80 2.30
CA GLY A 249 1.14 16.80 3.66
C GLY A 249 0.61 17.95 4.51
N ARG A 250 -0.61 18.41 4.22
CA ARG A 250 -1.29 19.50 4.94
C ARG A 250 -2.70 19.07 5.28
N TYR A 251 -3.13 19.33 6.51
CA TYR A 251 -4.51 19.08 6.89
C TYR A 251 -5.47 19.93 6.08
N ARG A 252 -6.63 19.33 5.76
CA ARG A 252 -7.68 20.01 5.02
C ARG A 252 -8.23 21.18 5.83
N LYS A 253 -8.63 22.23 5.12
CA LYS A 253 -9.32 23.40 5.67
C LYS A 253 -10.82 23.40 5.33
N VAL A 254 -11.27 22.40 4.57
CA VAL A 254 -12.64 22.29 4.06
C VAL A 254 -13.34 21.06 4.62
N HIS A 255 -14.65 21.16 4.76
CA HIS A 255 -15.48 20.02 5.11
C HIS A 255 -15.49 19.01 3.97
N VAL A 256 -15.50 17.73 4.35
CA VAL A 256 -15.55 16.60 3.41
C VAL A 256 -16.49 15.55 4.00
N HIS A 257 -17.14 14.80 3.11
CA HIS A 257 -18.03 13.70 3.46
C HIS A 257 -17.76 12.52 2.51
N ALA A 258 -18.10 11.31 2.95
CA ALA A 258 -18.13 10.13 2.10
C ALA A 258 -19.48 9.46 2.26
N GLY A 259 -20.27 9.41 1.18
CA GLY A 259 -21.68 9.02 1.27
C GLY A 259 -22.41 9.90 2.29
N ASN A 260 -23.04 9.26 3.27
CA ASN A 260 -23.77 9.91 4.36
C ASN A 260 -22.89 10.25 5.59
N THR A 261 -21.62 9.87 5.57
CA THR A 261 -20.72 10.07 6.72
C THR A 261 -20.06 11.45 6.64
N ASN A 262 -20.39 12.31 7.59
CA ASN A 262 -19.68 13.58 7.81
C ASN A 262 -18.44 13.32 8.67
N PHE A 263 -17.27 13.69 8.15
CA PHE A 263 -16.03 13.56 8.90
C PHE A 263 -15.81 14.73 9.86
N VAL A 264 -14.79 14.60 10.72
CA VAL A 264 -14.40 15.61 11.72
C VAL A 264 -14.33 17.01 11.10
N ALA A 265 -14.87 18.04 11.78
CA ALA A 265 -14.78 19.40 11.25
C ALA A 265 -13.31 19.84 11.11
N PRO A 266 -12.92 20.57 10.04
CA PRO A 266 -11.51 20.91 9.75
C PRO A 266 -10.77 21.52 10.94
N LYS A 267 -11.43 22.40 11.69
CA LYS A 267 -10.87 23.06 12.89
C LYS A 267 -10.42 22.09 13.99
N TYR A 268 -11.00 20.89 14.05
CA TYR A 268 -10.67 19.88 15.05
C TYR A 268 -9.69 18.81 14.54
N VAL A 269 -9.42 18.75 13.23
CA VAL A 269 -8.51 17.75 12.65
C VAL A 269 -7.12 17.75 13.31
N PRO A 270 -6.44 18.91 13.53
CA PRO A 270 -5.13 18.90 14.18
C PRO A 270 -5.17 18.33 15.61
N ALA A 271 -6.20 18.65 16.38
CA ALA A 271 -6.36 18.12 17.74
C ALA A 271 -6.61 16.60 17.71
N LYS A 272 -7.48 16.13 16.82
CA LYS A 272 -7.76 14.69 16.67
C LYS A 272 -6.57 13.89 16.17
N MET A 273 -5.73 14.44 15.30
CA MET A 273 -4.51 13.78 14.87
C MET A 273 -3.46 13.68 15.99
N ARG A 274 -3.34 14.71 16.84
CA ARG A 274 -2.51 14.63 18.06
C ARG A 274 -3.03 13.59 19.05
N GLU A 275 -4.35 13.54 19.24
CA GLU A 275 -5.00 12.53 20.09
C GLU A 275 -4.72 11.11 19.56
N LEU A 276 -4.87 10.88 18.26
CA LEU A 276 -4.60 9.60 17.60
C LEU A 276 -3.16 9.12 17.84
N VAL A 277 -2.17 10.00 17.63
CA VAL A 277 -0.75 9.67 17.83
C VAL A 277 -0.44 9.42 19.31
N ALA A 278 -0.95 10.27 20.21
CA ALA A 278 -0.77 10.06 21.65
C ALA A 278 -1.43 8.76 22.13
N GLU A 279 -2.55 8.36 21.53
CA GLU A 279 -3.18 7.08 21.81
C GLU A 279 -2.35 5.90 21.30
N PHE A 280 -1.76 6.02 20.12
CA PHE A 280 -0.83 5.02 19.59
C PHE A 280 0.32 4.79 20.56
N GLU A 281 0.94 5.86 21.03
CA GLU A 281 2.02 5.79 22.03
C GLU A 281 1.57 5.12 23.34
N ARG A 282 0.37 5.43 23.85
CA ARG A 282 -0.19 4.78 25.04
C ARG A 282 -0.42 3.28 24.84
N ASP A 283 -0.97 2.89 23.70
CA ASP A 283 -1.18 1.47 23.37
C ASP A 283 0.15 0.74 23.29
N ILE A 284 1.18 1.35 22.69
CA ILE A 284 2.53 0.79 22.63
C ILE A 284 3.13 0.62 24.04
N HIS A 285 3.08 1.63 24.90
CA HIS A 285 3.55 1.50 26.29
C HIS A 285 2.80 0.41 27.07
N LYS A 286 1.50 0.25 26.83
CA LYS A 286 0.70 -0.83 27.42
C LYS A 286 1.15 -2.21 26.93
N ILE A 287 1.42 -2.36 25.63
CA ILE A 287 1.95 -3.60 25.05
C ILE A 287 3.32 -3.93 25.65
N GLU A 288 4.19 -2.93 25.81
CA GLU A 288 5.52 -3.07 26.41
C GLU A 288 5.45 -3.53 27.87
N SER A 289 4.60 -2.89 28.68
CA SER A 289 4.44 -3.22 30.10
C SER A 289 3.76 -4.57 30.35
N THR A 290 2.86 -5.01 29.47
CA THR A 290 2.12 -6.27 29.63
C THR A 290 2.78 -7.45 28.92
N HIS A 291 3.67 -7.19 27.96
CA HIS A 291 4.19 -8.16 27.00
C HIS A 291 3.10 -8.91 26.22
N VAL A 292 1.90 -8.34 26.10
CA VAL A 292 0.77 -8.92 25.37
C VAL A 292 0.39 -8.02 24.20
N LEU A 293 0.29 -8.61 23.01
CA LEU A 293 0.06 -7.88 21.77
C LEU A 293 -0.99 -8.58 20.91
N ASP A 294 -2.00 -7.83 20.49
CA ASP A 294 -2.86 -8.18 19.36
C ASP A 294 -2.52 -7.24 18.19
N PRO A 295 -1.66 -7.66 17.24
CA PRO A 295 -1.23 -6.77 16.17
C PRO A 295 -2.35 -6.51 15.15
N PHE A 296 -3.38 -7.36 15.10
CA PHE A 296 -4.47 -7.25 14.14
C PHE A 296 -5.49 -6.22 14.60
N THR A 297 -5.89 -6.26 15.88
CA THR A 297 -6.75 -5.21 16.45
C THR A 297 -6.02 -3.87 16.47
N LEU A 298 -4.71 -3.84 16.78
CA LEU A 298 -3.92 -2.61 16.73
C LEU A 298 -3.93 -1.99 15.32
N ALA A 299 -3.64 -2.78 14.28
CA ALA A 299 -3.66 -2.30 12.91
C ALA A 299 -5.07 -1.87 12.46
N ALA A 300 -6.10 -2.61 12.85
CA ALA A 300 -7.49 -2.28 12.53
C ALA A 300 -7.92 -0.95 13.15
N LYS A 301 -7.62 -0.75 14.44
CA LYS A 301 -7.95 0.46 15.20
C LYS A 301 -7.37 1.70 14.52
N TYR A 302 -6.06 1.74 14.28
CA TYR A 302 -5.41 2.92 13.70
C TYR A 302 -5.70 3.12 12.22
N CYS A 303 -6.09 2.06 11.49
CA CYS A 303 -6.64 2.20 10.14
C CYS A 303 -8.00 2.92 10.18
N ASN A 304 -8.91 2.44 11.03
CA ASN A 304 -10.26 2.97 11.20
C ASN A 304 -10.26 4.40 11.74
N ASP A 305 -9.56 4.65 12.85
CA ASP A 305 -9.62 5.93 13.54
C ASP A 305 -9.00 7.05 12.67
N PHE A 306 -7.92 6.74 11.94
CA PHE A 306 -7.35 7.68 10.98
C PHE A 306 -8.35 8.04 9.87
N VAL A 307 -9.02 7.05 9.26
CA VAL A 307 -9.94 7.33 8.14
C VAL A 307 -11.21 8.04 8.61
N MET A 308 -11.64 7.83 9.85
CA MET A 308 -12.76 8.56 10.47
C MET A 308 -12.41 10.02 10.82
N ILE A 309 -11.15 10.31 11.16
CA ILE A 309 -10.67 11.71 11.24
C ILE A 309 -10.66 12.34 9.85
N HIS A 310 -10.24 11.58 8.84
CA HIS A 310 -10.13 11.99 7.44
C HIS A 310 -9.33 13.29 7.28
N PRO A 311 -8.06 13.33 7.70
CA PRO A 311 -7.33 14.58 7.94
C PRO A 311 -6.96 15.38 6.68
N PHE A 312 -6.92 14.75 5.51
CA PHE A 312 -6.42 15.34 4.26
C PHE A 312 -7.54 15.62 3.25
N ALA A 313 -7.24 16.42 2.22
CA ALA A 313 -8.21 16.72 1.16
C ALA A 313 -8.45 15.53 0.21
N ASP A 314 -7.44 14.67 0.03
CA ASP A 314 -7.47 13.42 -0.74
C ASP A 314 -6.42 12.46 -0.15
N GLY A 315 -6.40 11.19 -0.56
CA GLY A 315 -5.37 10.23 -0.17
C GLY A 315 -5.60 9.54 1.18
N ASN A 316 -6.67 9.88 1.91
CA ASN A 316 -6.94 9.35 3.25
C ASN A 316 -7.08 7.81 3.28
N GLY A 317 -7.81 7.22 2.33
CA GLY A 317 -7.96 5.76 2.25
C GLY A 317 -6.63 5.04 1.98
N ARG A 318 -5.79 5.60 1.10
CA ARG A 318 -4.44 5.06 0.83
C ARG A 318 -3.55 5.20 2.07
N MET A 319 -3.58 6.36 2.74
CA MET A 319 -2.83 6.59 3.98
C MET A 319 -3.21 5.62 5.11
N CYS A 320 -4.50 5.36 5.34
CA CYS A 320 -4.90 4.45 6.43
C CYS A 320 -4.38 3.02 6.18
N ARG A 321 -4.40 2.56 4.92
CA ARG A 321 -3.88 1.23 4.53
C ARG A 321 -2.35 1.15 4.56
N LEU A 322 -1.64 2.27 4.32
CA LEU A 322 -0.19 2.38 4.56
C LEU A 322 0.13 2.21 6.05
N ILE A 323 -0.55 2.97 6.92
CA ILE A 323 -0.37 2.90 8.38
C ILE A 323 -0.66 1.48 8.88
N MET A 324 -1.78 0.89 8.45
CA MET A 324 -2.16 -0.48 8.78
C MET A 324 -1.06 -1.48 8.43
N ASN A 325 -0.52 -1.43 7.21
CA ASN A 325 0.51 -2.37 6.77
C ASN A 325 1.88 -2.12 7.43
N ALA A 326 2.22 -0.87 7.77
CA ALA A 326 3.44 -0.58 8.52
C ALA A 326 3.36 -1.16 9.94
N ILE A 327 2.19 -1.06 10.60
CA ILE A 327 1.92 -1.69 11.90
C ILE A 327 2.01 -3.22 11.76
N LEU A 328 1.31 -3.83 10.79
CA LEU A 328 1.36 -5.28 10.58
C LEU A 328 2.78 -5.78 10.29
N LEU A 329 3.57 -5.06 9.50
CA LEU A 329 4.93 -5.48 9.19
C LEU A 329 5.83 -5.40 10.44
N LYS A 330 5.68 -4.33 11.22
CA LYS A 330 6.45 -4.12 12.47
C LYS A 330 6.11 -5.15 13.54
N TYR A 331 4.83 -5.43 13.74
CA TYR A 331 4.32 -6.15 14.90
C TYR A 331 3.88 -7.60 14.61
N ALA A 332 3.51 -7.91 13.37
CA ALA A 332 3.10 -9.25 12.93
C ALA A 332 4.06 -9.86 11.89
N GLY A 333 4.98 -9.07 11.33
CA GLY A 333 5.98 -9.57 10.36
C GLY A 333 5.38 -9.93 9.00
N ILE A 334 4.20 -9.38 8.69
CA ILE A 334 3.45 -9.62 7.46
C ILE A 334 2.84 -8.33 6.91
N VAL A 335 2.42 -8.37 5.66
CA VAL A 335 1.59 -7.34 5.03
C VAL A 335 0.38 -8.00 4.36
N ILE A 336 -0.72 -7.25 4.24
CA ILE A 336 -1.99 -7.74 3.69
C ILE A 336 -2.53 -6.79 2.61
N CYS A 337 -3.23 -7.36 1.64
CA CYS A 337 -3.97 -6.62 0.63
C CYS A 337 -5.48 -6.73 0.92
N LEU A 338 -6.18 -5.58 0.99
CA LEU A 338 -7.63 -5.49 1.25
C LEU A 338 -8.46 -5.23 -0.02
N GLY A 339 -7.87 -5.35 -1.21
CA GLY A 339 -8.53 -5.03 -2.50
C GLY A 339 -7.96 -5.85 -3.65
N GLU A 340 -7.80 -7.16 -3.44
CA GLU A 340 -7.19 -8.06 -4.44
C GLU A 340 -8.08 -8.25 -5.69
N ASN A 341 -9.40 -8.09 -5.52
CA ASN A 341 -10.45 -8.23 -6.53
C ASN A 341 -11.68 -7.42 -6.12
N ASP A 342 -12.73 -7.44 -6.95
CA ASP A 342 -13.99 -6.71 -6.71
C ASP A 342 -14.67 -7.14 -5.41
N GLU A 343 -14.72 -8.44 -5.10
CA GLU A 343 -15.33 -8.95 -3.87
C GLU A 343 -14.60 -8.45 -2.63
N GLY A 344 -13.25 -8.51 -2.63
CA GLY A 344 -12.43 -8.02 -1.53
C GLY A 344 -12.54 -6.51 -1.34
N ARG A 345 -12.59 -5.76 -2.45
CA ARG A 345 -12.84 -4.32 -2.44
C ARG A 345 -14.20 -4.00 -1.82
N GLN A 346 -15.26 -4.68 -2.26
CA GLN A 346 -16.61 -4.44 -1.76
C GLN A 346 -16.72 -4.78 -0.28
N GLN A 347 -16.17 -5.93 0.14
CA GLN A 347 -16.11 -6.34 1.53
C GLN A 347 -15.45 -5.29 2.42
N TYR A 348 -14.29 -4.74 2.01
CA TYR A 348 -13.61 -3.69 2.76
C TYR A 348 -14.45 -2.41 2.86
N ILE A 349 -15.06 -1.97 1.75
CA ILE A 349 -15.89 -0.76 1.72
C ILE A 349 -17.11 -0.90 2.63
N ASP A 350 -17.76 -2.06 2.62
CA ASP A 350 -18.96 -2.31 3.43
C ASP A 350 -18.63 -2.30 4.93
N ILE A 351 -17.48 -2.89 5.31
CA ILE A 351 -16.97 -2.82 6.70
C ILE A 351 -16.72 -1.37 7.12
N GLN A 352 -16.06 -0.57 6.27
CA GLN A 352 -15.80 0.84 6.57
C GLN A 352 -17.09 1.66 6.68
N LYS A 353 -18.08 1.37 5.83
CA LYS A 353 -19.38 2.02 5.87
C LYS A 353 -20.10 1.72 7.18
N ARG A 354 -20.19 0.45 7.59
CA ARG A 354 -20.81 0.05 8.87
C ARG A 354 -20.08 0.63 10.08
N ALA A 355 -18.74 0.62 10.06
CA ALA A 355 -17.94 1.23 11.12
C ALA A 355 -18.26 2.73 11.28
N GLY A 356 -18.49 3.45 10.17
CA GLY A 356 -18.88 4.85 10.17
C GLY A 356 -20.34 5.11 10.55
N GLU A 357 -21.28 4.30 10.06
CA GLU A 357 -22.73 4.49 10.24
C GLU A 357 -23.23 4.02 11.61
N HIS A 358 -22.67 2.93 12.15
CA HIS A 358 -23.16 2.28 13.37
C HIS A 358 -22.24 2.49 14.58
N MET A 359 -21.14 3.23 14.41
CA MET A 359 -20.10 3.39 15.44
C MET A 359 -19.58 2.04 16.00
N GLU A 360 -19.68 0.97 15.19
CA GLU A 360 -19.30 -0.41 15.54
C GLU A 360 -17.80 -0.56 15.80
N GLY A 361 -17.00 0.46 15.44
CA GLY A 361 -15.57 0.49 15.63
C GLY A 361 -14.84 -0.44 14.65
N SER A 362 -13.60 -0.82 14.98
CA SER A 362 -12.71 -1.55 14.07
C SER A 362 -12.84 -3.08 14.13
N GLY A 363 -13.89 -3.62 14.75
CA GLY A 363 -13.99 -5.05 15.09
C GLY A 363 -14.11 -5.97 13.87
N GLU A 364 -14.96 -5.63 12.90
CA GLU A 364 -15.07 -6.38 11.64
C GLU A 364 -13.79 -6.28 10.80
N LEU A 365 -13.16 -5.08 10.80
CA LEU A 365 -11.89 -4.88 10.12
C LEU A 365 -10.79 -5.73 10.75
N ALA A 366 -10.75 -5.85 12.08
CA ALA A 366 -9.80 -6.72 12.78
C ALA A 366 -9.99 -8.19 12.40
N ALA A 367 -11.23 -8.66 12.28
CA ALA A 367 -11.54 -10.01 11.81
C ALA A 367 -11.07 -10.22 10.35
N LEU A 368 -11.31 -9.24 9.46
CA LEU A 368 -10.84 -9.32 8.06
C LEU A 368 -9.32 -9.38 7.99
N ILE A 369 -8.64 -8.50 8.73
CA ILE A 369 -7.19 -8.45 8.84
C ILE A 369 -6.65 -9.79 9.33
N LEU A 370 -7.22 -10.36 10.40
CA LEU A 370 -6.82 -11.66 10.93
C LEU A 370 -7.00 -12.79 9.91
N LYS A 371 -8.15 -12.83 9.21
CA LYS A 371 -8.43 -13.83 8.18
C LYS A 371 -7.43 -13.75 7.02
N LYS A 372 -7.17 -12.55 6.50
CA LYS A 372 -6.14 -12.30 5.46
C LYS A 372 -4.74 -12.65 5.97
N SER A 373 -4.45 -12.37 7.24
CA SER A 373 -3.15 -12.67 7.88
C SER A 373 -2.86 -14.17 7.94
N ILE A 374 -3.87 -15.00 8.24
CA ILE A 374 -3.74 -16.47 8.23
C ILE A 374 -3.30 -16.99 6.86
N ALA A 375 -3.88 -16.45 5.79
CA ALA A 375 -3.46 -16.81 4.43
C ALA A 375 -2.00 -16.44 4.16
N ARG A 376 -1.57 -15.25 4.61
CA ARG A 376 -0.17 -14.80 4.47
C ARG A 376 0.80 -15.64 5.29
N TYR A 377 0.48 -15.95 6.55
CA TYR A 377 1.28 -16.87 7.36
C TYR A 377 1.36 -18.26 6.74
N ARG A 378 0.26 -18.79 6.18
CA ARG A 378 0.28 -20.08 5.48
C ARG A 378 1.28 -20.05 4.32
N THR A 379 1.27 -19.01 3.50
CA THR A 379 2.22 -18.84 2.38
C THR A 379 3.66 -18.75 2.88
N LEU A 380 3.94 -17.95 3.90
CA LEU A 380 5.28 -17.84 4.50
C LEU A 380 5.76 -19.19 5.07
N LYS A 381 4.89 -19.90 5.80
CA LYS A 381 5.17 -21.24 6.35
C LYS A 381 5.52 -22.23 5.24
N GLN A 382 4.77 -22.25 4.14
CA GLN A 382 5.03 -23.13 3.00
C GLN A 382 6.39 -22.84 2.36
N LYS A 383 6.66 -21.55 2.08
CA LYS A 383 7.93 -21.09 1.49
C LYS A 383 9.12 -21.47 2.37
N ILE A 384 9.08 -21.16 3.67
CA ILE A 384 10.20 -21.47 4.57
C ILE A 384 10.36 -22.99 4.80
N SER A 385 9.29 -23.76 4.71
CA SER A 385 9.34 -25.22 4.81
C SER A 385 9.82 -25.92 3.53
N GLY A 386 9.97 -25.21 2.41
CA GLY A 386 10.39 -25.80 1.13
C GLY A 386 9.31 -26.59 0.41
N LYS A 387 8.04 -26.50 0.83
CA LYS A 387 6.92 -27.14 0.11
C LYS A 387 6.51 -26.23 -1.06
N LYS A 388 6.66 -26.70 -2.31
CA LYS A 388 6.07 -26.04 -3.48
C LYS A 388 4.54 -26.07 -3.34
N GLN A 389 3.86 -25.00 -3.77
CA GLN A 389 2.41 -25.01 -3.95
C GLN A 389 2.13 -26.06 -5.04
N GLY A 390 1.46 -27.14 -4.66
CA GLY A 390 0.89 -28.11 -5.60
C GLY A 390 -0.44 -27.62 -6.13
#